data_AF-A0A7Z9QKM7-F1
#
_entry.id   AF-A0A7Z9QKM7-F1
#
_cell.length_a   1.000
_cell.length_b   1.000
_cell.length_c   1.000
_cell.angle_alpha   90.00
_cell.angle_beta   90.00
_cell.angle_gamma   90.00
#
_symmetry.space_group_name_H-M   'P 1'
#
loop_
_entity.id
_entity.type
_entity.pdbx_description
1 polymer ?
#
loop_
_entity_poly.entity_id
_entity_poly.type
_entity_poly.pdbx_seq_one_letter_code
_entity_poly.pdbx_strand_id
1 'polypeptide(L)'
;SSRLDEVRSDILATISWLEDNKFQSFANDLLSQWTLAKKSPSQPRQKPSSKSNSSYGTGFSVSQDGFVLTAYHVVDGAKAISVSLSDGRVFPARLVRASKLTDLAVLQIEATTQNYLTLVSTVDTDIGDPVFTMGFPVKGILGEEPKYTNGTISALSGLHDESTFFQMSVPVQPGNSGGPVINEMGRVVGIVTSTAAIVPFLSGTGSLPQNINYAVKSDYAMILYDTPDRKIHRLGKKKMLDHVRKSICLVRSN
;
A
#
# COMPACT_ATOMS: atom_id res chain seq x y z
N SER A 1 27.16 7.98 -19.37
CA SER A 1 27.93 6.80 -18.95
C SER A 1 28.16 6.79 -17.44
N SER A 2 28.77 7.84 -16.86
CA SER A 2 29.18 7.91 -15.44
C SER A 2 28.13 7.54 -14.39
N ARG A 3 26.90 8.05 -14.50
CA ARG A 3 25.85 7.86 -13.47
C ARG A 3 25.34 6.42 -13.35
N LEU A 4 25.42 5.62 -14.43
CA LEU A 4 25.02 4.21 -14.38
C LEU A 4 26.14 3.33 -13.82
N ASP A 5 27.39 3.73 -14.02
CA ASP A 5 28.56 3.05 -13.50
C ASP A 5 28.70 3.27 -11.98
N GLU A 6 28.36 4.46 -11.48
CA GLU A 6 28.25 4.77 -10.04
C GLU A 6 27.16 3.93 -9.36
N VAL A 7 25.93 3.94 -9.89
CA VAL A 7 24.82 3.13 -9.35
C VAL A 7 25.15 1.63 -9.35
N ARG A 8 25.88 1.16 -10.37
CA ARG A 8 26.37 -0.22 -10.43
C ARG A 8 27.40 -0.50 -9.34
N SER A 9 28.32 0.42 -9.10
CA SER A 9 29.34 0.26 -8.05
C SER A 9 28.69 0.17 -6.67
N ASP A 10 27.71 1.03 -6.40
CA ASP A 10 27.02 1.09 -5.11
C ASP A 10 26.20 -0.18 -4.82
N ILE A 11 25.51 -0.71 -5.83
CA ILE A 11 24.73 -1.95 -5.69
C ILE A 11 25.66 -3.15 -5.46
N LEU A 12 26.80 -3.23 -6.16
CA LEU A 12 27.76 -4.32 -5.97
C LEU A 12 28.48 -4.22 -4.61
N ALA A 13 28.81 -3.02 -4.15
CA ALA A 13 29.36 -2.80 -2.81
C ALA A 13 28.36 -3.19 -1.72
N THR A 14 27.08 -2.90 -1.92
CA THR A 14 26.00 -3.30 -1.01
C THR A 14 25.84 -4.82 -0.95
N ILE A 15 25.91 -5.52 -2.09
CA ILE A 15 25.84 -6.99 -2.14
C ILE A 15 27.04 -7.61 -1.41
N SER A 16 28.26 -7.13 -1.68
CA SER A 16 29.48 -7.60 -1.01
C SER A 16 29.39 -7.41 0.50
N TRP A 17 28.94 -6.24 0.95
CA TRP A 17 28.76 -5.97 2.38
C TRP A 17 27.74 -6.92 3.02
N LEU A 18 26.63 -7.23 2.34
CA LEU A 18 25.62 -8.16 2.84
C LEU A 18 26.14 -9.60 2.96
N GLU A 19 26.99 -10.03 2.02
CA GLU A 19 27.66 -11.34 2.06
C GLU A 19 28.63 -11.43 3.26
N ASP A 20 29.46 -10.40 3.45
CA ASP A 20 30.43 -10.31 4.55
C ASP A 20 29.76 -10.31 5.93
N ASN A 21 28.52 -9.82 6.03
CA ASN A 21 27.75 -9.73 7.26
C ASN A 21 26.71 -10.86 7.44
N LYS A 22 26.88 -12.00 6.73
CA LYS A 22 26.06 -13.21 6.87
C LYS A 22 24.58 -13.07 6.47
N PHE A 23 24.23 -12.08 5.65
CA PHE A 23 22.87 -11.91 5.10
C PHE A 23 22.70 -12.57 3.72
N GLN A 24 23.10 -13.83 3.60
CA GLN A 24 23.21 -14.53 2.30
C GLN A 24 21.89 -14.59 1.51
N SER A 25 20.75 -14.83 2.17
CA SER A 25 19.45 -14.90 1.49
C SER A 25 19.06 -13.55 0.87
N PHE A 26 19.41 -12.45 1.52
CA PHE A 26 19.11 -11.10 1.07
C PHE A 26 20.10 -10.62 -0.01
N ALA A 27 21.39 -10.92 0.14
CA ALA A 27 22.39 -10.71 -0.90
C ALA A 27 22.02 -11.43 -2.22
N ASN A 28 21.58 -12.69 -2.10
CA ASN A 28 21.17 -13.50 -3.25
C ASN A 28 19.92 -12.95 -3.94
N ASP A 29 18.95 -12.43 -3.18
CA ASP A 29 17.75 -11.81 -3.73
C ASP A 29 18.08 -10.51 -4.48
N LEU A 30 18.88 -9.62 -3.87
CA LEU A 30 19.36 -8.38 -4.49
C LEU A 30 20.19 -8.64 -5.76
N LEU A 31 21.09 -9.63 -5.73
CA LEU A 31 21.90 -10.02 -6.89
C LEU A 31 21.04 -10.60 -8.01
N SER A 32 20.00 -11.38 -7.67
CA SER A 32 19.06 -11.95 -8.64
C SER A 32 18.25 -10.86 -9.34
N GLN A 33 17.73 -9.90 -8.57
CA GLN A 33 17.00 -8.75 -9.14
C GLN A 33 17.90 -7.90 -10.04
N TRP A 34 19.17 -7.69 -9.66
CA TRP A 34 20.16 -6.95 -10.45
C TRP A 34 20.58 -7.66 -11.74
N THR A 35 20.81 -8.97 -11.70
CA THR A 35 21.20 -9.77 -12.88
C THR A 35 20.07 -9.91 -13.89
N LEU A 36 18.82 -9.98 -13.42
CA LEU A 36 17.63 -9.93 -14.27
C LEU A 36 17.48 -8.58 -14.98
N ALA A 37 17.86 -7.47 -14.33
CA ALA A 37 17.88 -6.14 -14.94
C ALA A 37 18.98 -5.97 -16.03
N LYS A 38 20.07 -6.74 -15.98
CA LYS A 38 21.17 -6.67 -16.97
C LYS A 38 20.92 -7.41 -18.29
N LYS A 39 19.98 -8.36 -18.35
CA LYS A 39 19.73 -9.12 -19.58
C LYS A 39 18.64 -8.47 -20.46
N SER A 40 19.07 -7.78 -21.52
CA SER A 40 18.32 -7.68 -22.78
C SER A 40 19.26 -7.84 -24.00
N PRO A 41 18.75 -8.35 -25.15
CA PRO A 41 19.37 -9.50 -25.82
C PRO A 41 20.01 -9.18 -27.18
N SER A 42 21.13 -9.83 -27.48
CA SER A 42 21.60 -10.08 -28.84
C SER A 42 21.54 -11.57 -29.14
N GLN A 43 20.35 -12.07 -29.52
CA GLN A 43 20.12 -13.26 -30.33
C GLN A 43 18.62 -13.35 -30.71
N PRO A 44 18.29 -13.90 -31.88
CA PRO A 44 17.06 -13.59 -32.60
C PRO A 44 15.83 -14.08 -31.83
N ARG A 45 15.05 -13.13 -31.30
CA ARG A 45 13.83 -13.43 -30.56
C ARG A 45 12.66 -13.65 -31.53
N GLN A 46 12.12 -14.86 -31.46
CA GLN A 46 10.69 -15.13 -31.68
C GLN A 46 9.84 -14.01 -31.04
N LYS A 47 8.72 -13.67 -31.71
CA LYS A 47 7.80 -12.57 -31.36
C LYS A 47 7.67 -12.38 -29.83
N PRO A 48 7.88 -11.18 -29.29
CA PRO A 48 7.89 -10.95 -27.84
C PRO A 48 6.50 -11.19 -27.25
N SER A 49 6.39 -12.12 -26.30
CA SER A 49 5.27 -12.12 -25.36
C SER A 49 5.49 -10.97 -24.37
N SER A 50 4.52 -10.08 -24.29
CA SER A 50 4.47 -8.98 -23.34
C SER A 50 4.43 -9.50 -21.90
N LYS A 51 5.53 -9.41 -21.14
CA LYS A 51 5.43 -9.44 -19.68
C LYS A 51 4.90 -8.07 -19.25
N SER A 52 3.63 -7.99 -18.82
CA SER A 52 3.11 -6.80 -18.15
C SER A 52 3.80 -6.67 -16.79
N ASN A 53 4.21 -5.45 -16.42
CA ASN A 53 4.66 -5.16 -15.06
C ASN A 53 3.40 -5.09 -14.18
N SER A 54 2.95 -6.24 -13.69
CA SER A 54 1.76 -6.30 -12.85
C SER A 54 2.06 -5.82 -11.43
N SER A 55 1.33 -4.83 -10.92
CA SER A 55 1.35 -4.40 -9.51
C SER A 55 0.08 -4.84 -8.80
N TYR A 56 0.14 -4.97 -7.47
CA TYR A 56 -1.03 -5.24 -6.65
C TYR A 56 -0.95 -4.53 -5.30
N GLY A 57 -2.12 -4.26 -4.73
CA GLY A 57 -2.26 -3.61 -3.44
C GLY A 57 -3.66 -3.79 -2.88
N THR A 58 -3.90 -3.17 -1.73
CA THR A 58 -5.21 -3.15 -1.09
C THR A 58 -5.93 -1.86 -1.50
N GLY A 59 -7.25 -1.96 -1.65
CA GLY A 59 -8.13 -0.80 -1.71
C GLY A 59 -9.34 -1.03 -0.83
N PHE A 60 -10.21 -0.04 -0.74
CA PHE A 60 -11.47 -0.17 -0.02
C PHE A 60 -12.55 0.71 -0.63
N SER A 61 -13.78 0.20 -0.60
CA SER A 61 -14.96 0.94 -1.08
C SER A 61 -15.26 2.10 -0.14
N VAL A 62 -15.55 3.27 -0.71
CA VAL A 62 -15.83 4.52 0.03
C VAL A 62 -17.22 5.09 -0.23
N SER A 63 -17.99 4.46 -1.10
CA SER A 63 -19.40 4.78 -1.32
C SER A 63 -20.18 3.59 -1.86
N GLN A 64 -21.50 3.73 -1.90
CA GLN A 64 -22.39 2.71 -2.45
C GLN A 64 -22.23 2.55 -3.96
N ASP A 65 -21.83 3.61 -4.66
CA ASP A 65 -21.83 3.70 -6.11
C ASP A 65 -20.52 3.22 -6.74
N GLY A 66 -19.67 2.47 -6.01
CA GLY A 66 -18.51 1.81 -6.58
C GLY A 66 -17.24 2.66 -6.65
N PHE A 67 -17.11 3.67 -5.78
CA PHE A 67 -15.84 4.37 -5.61
C PHE A 67 -14.92 3.60 -4.65
N VAL A 68 -13.64 3.49 -5.02
CA VAL A 68 -12.62 2.76 -4.27
C VAL A 68 -11.39 3.65 -4.06
N LEU A 69 -10.88 3.69 -2.82
CA LEU A 69 -9.58 4.30 -2.52
C LEU A 69 -8.46 3.26 -2.54
N THR A 70 -7.28 3.67 -2.98
CA THR A 70 -6.03 2.90 -2.92
C THR A 70 -4.82 3.85 -2.97
N ALA A 71 -3.61 3.30 -2.96
CA ALA A 71 -2.38 4.07 -3.12
C ALA A 71 -2.10 4.34 -4.61
N TYR A 72 -1.58 5.53 -4.92
CA TYR A 72 -1.29 5.93 -6.30
C TYR A 72 -0.26 5.02 -6.97
N HIS A 73 0.84 4.70 -6.28
CA HIS A 73 1.89 3.84 -6.83
C HIS A 73 1.41 2.43 -7.20
N VAL A 74 0.27 1.96 -6.65
CA VAL A 74 -0.33 0.67 -7.03
C VAL A 74 -0.88 0.73 -8.46
N VAL A 75 -1.33 1.90 -8.91
CA VAL A 75 -2.00 2.10 -10.20
C VAL A 75 -1.21 3.00 -11.17
N ASP A 76 -0.04 3.50 -10.78
CA ASP A 76 0.80 4.37 -11.60
C ASP A 76 1.25 3.66 -12.89
N GLY A 77 1.09 4.34 -14.03
CA GLY A 77 1.46 3.82 -15.36
C GLY A 77 0.66 2.61 -15.84
N ALA A 78 -0.39 2.20 -15.12
CA ALA A 78 -1.20 1.03 -15.46
C ALA A 78 -1.97 1.22 -16.77
N LYS A 79 -1.90 0.23 -17.66
CA LYS A 79 -2.73 0.14 -18.87
C LYS A 79 -4.12 -0.40 -18.55
N ALA A 80 -4.22 -1.28 -17.55
CA ALA A 80 -5.47 -1.81 -17.07
C ALA A 80 -5.45 -1.93 -15.54
N ILE A 81 -6.57 -1.58 -14.91
CA ILE A 81 -6.77 -1.71 -13.47
C ILE A 81 -7.98 -2.61 -13.24
N SER A 82 -7.88 -3.54 -12.30
CA SER A 82 -8.98 -4.40 -11.87
C SER A 82 -9.10 -4.40 -10.35
N VAL A 83 -10.33 -4.49 -9.87
CA VAL A 83 -10.66 -4.56 -8.45
C VAL A 83 -11.40 -5.86 -8.19
N SER A 84 -10.90 -6.67 -7.25
CA SER A 84 -11.56 -7.87 -6.75
C SER A 84 -12.20 -7.57 -5.40
N LEU A 85 -13.53 -7.60 -5.33
CA LEU A 85 -14.29 -7.37 -4.11
C LEU A 85 -14.25 -8.60 -3.18
N SER A 86 -14.63 -8.41 -1.92
CA SER A 86 -14.63 -9.48 -0.90
C SER A 86 -15.55 -10.66 -1.22
N ASP A 87 -16.53 -10.47 -2.11
CA ASP A 87 -17.46 -11.50 -2.58
C ASP A 87 -16.92 -12.29 -3.79
N GLY A 88 -15.68 -12.01 -4.23
CA GLY A 88 -15.00 -12.68 -5.32
C GLY A 88 -15.29 -12.09 -6.71
N ARG A 89 -16.23 -11.15 -6.84
CA ARG A 89 -16.47 -10.47 -8.12
C ARG A 89 -15.29 -9.57 -8.49
N VAL A 90 -14.96 -9.54 -9.78
CA VAL A 90 -13.86 -8.74 -10.34
C VAL A 90 -14.42 -7.76 -11.35
N PHE A 91 -14.05 -6.49 -11.19
CA PHE A 91 -14.50 -5.40 -12.06
C PHE A 91 -13.31 -4.68 -12.70
N PRO A 92 -13.41 -4.27 -13.97
CA PRO A 92 -12.50 -3.27 -14.52
C PRO A 92 -12.70 -1.95 -13.74
N ALA A 93 -11.60 -1.25 -13.49
CA ALA A 93 -11.62 0.00 -12.76
C ALA A 93 -11.04 1.15 -13.59
N ARG A 94 -11.65 2.32 -13.47
CA ARG A 94 -11.16 3.56 -14.08
C ARG A 94 -10.57 4.46 -13.00
N LEU A 95 -9.41 5.04 -13.27
CA LEU A 95 -8.84 6.09 -12.43
C LEU A 95 -9.68 7.37 -12.57
N VAL A 96 -10.25 7.86 -11.48
CA VAL A 96 -11.09 9.07 -11.46
C VAL A 96 -10.27 10.28 -11.03
N ARG A 97 -9.52 10.15 -9.93
CA ARG A 97 -8.63 11.19 -9.39
C ARG A 97 -7.40 10.53 -8.79
N ALA A 98 -6.30 11.27 -8.76
CA ALA A 98 -5.07 10.84 -8.12
C ALA A 98 -4.27 12.04 -7.64
N SER A 99 -3.44 11.81 -6.62
CA SER A 99 -2.41 12.72 -6.16
C SER A 99 -1.12 11.93 -5.99
N LYS A 100 -0.15 12.19 -6.87
CA LYS A 100 1.19 11.62 -6.76
C LYS A 100 1.92 12.12 -5.50
N LEU A 101 1.64 13.35 -5.09
CA LEU A 101 2.26 13.98 -3.91
C LEU A 101 1.90 13.24 -2.63
N THR A 102 0.62 12.90 -2.46
CA THR A 102 0.12 12.21 -1.27
C THR A 102 0.02 10.70 -1.47
N ASP A 103 0.45 10.17 -2.62
CA ASP A 103 0.35 8.76 -2.98
C ASP A 103 -1.08 8.18 -2.89
N LEU A 104 -2.11 8.94 -3.30
CA LEU A 104 -3.51 8.51 -3.22
C LEU A 104 -4.17 8.43 -4.60
N ALA A 105 -5.05 7.44 -4.79
CA ALA A 105 -5.86 7.29 -5.99
C ALA A 105 -7.31 6.91 -5.66
N VAL A 106 -8.26 7.51 -6.39
CA VAL A 106 -9.68 7.18 -6.39
C VAL A 106 -10.01 6.47 -7.70
N LEU A 107 -10.52 5.25 -7.58
CA LEU A 107 -10.98 4.41 -8.68
C LEU A 107 -12.51 4.36 -8.71
N GLN A 108 -13.06 4.11 -9.89
CA GLN A 108 -14.47 3.80 -10.10
C GLN A 108 -14.62 2.41 -10.70
N ILE A 109 -15.54 1.62 -10.16
CA ILE A 109 -15.99 0.36 -10.74
C ILE A 109 -17.49 0.39 -11.01
N GLU A 110 -17.96 -0.41 -11.96
CA GLU A 110 -19.39 -0.57 -12.24
C GLU A 110 -20.02 -1.61 -11.31
N ALA A 111 -20.07 -1.27 -10.02
CA ALA A 111 -20.65 -2.14 -9.00
C ALA A 111 -21.27 -1.31 -7.87
N THR A 112 -22.41 -1.77 -7.37
CA THR A 112 -22.99 -1.24 -6.13
C THR A 112 -22.60 -2.10 -4.93
N THR A 113 -22.33 -1.47 -3.79
CA THR A 113 -22.03 -2.16 -2.53
C THR A 113 -22.72 -1.52 -1.34
N GLN A 114 -23.11 -2.33 -0.36
CA GLN A 114 -23.55 -1.84 0.96
C GLN A 114 -22.40 -1.81 1.98
N ASN A 115 -21.25 -2.37 1.61
CA ASN A 115 -20.05 -2.42 2.43
C ASN A 115 -19.04 -1.40 1.90
N TYR A 116 -19.03 -0.23 2.53
CA TYR A 116 -18.06 0.84 2.30
C TYR A 116 -17.65 1.47 3.63
N LEU A 117 -16.48 2.10 3.64
CA LEU A 117 -15.92 2.78 4.80
C LEU A 117 -16.09 4.29 4.67
N THR A 118 -16.16 4.94 5.83
CA THR A 118 -16.26 6.41 5.94
C THR A 118 -14.91 6.96 6.37
N LEU A 119 -14.43 7.96 5.64
CA LEU A 119 -13.28 8.76 6.05
C LEU A 119 -13.72 9.74 7.14
N VAL A 120 -12.84 10.01 8.10
CA VAL A 120 -13.06 11.07 9.08
C VAL A 120 -11.86 11.99 9.15
N SER A 121 -12.08 13.22 9.60
CA SER A 121 -10.98 14.13 9.89
C SER A 121 -10.10 13.56 11.00
N THR A 122 -8.80 13.81 10.93
CA THR A 122 -7.86 13.34 11.94
C THR A 122 -7.58 14.35 13.04
N VAL A 123 -8.37 15.41 13.19
CA VAL A 123 -8.21 16.42 14.24
C VAL A 123 -8.22 15.79 15.64
N ASP A 124 -9.02 14.75 15.85
CA ASP A 124 -9.15 14.04 17.13
C ASP A 124 -8.23 12.80 17.23
N THR A 125 -7.32 12.59 16.28
CA THR A 125 -6.37 11.46 16.31
C THR A 125 -5.09 11.87 17.02
N ASP A 126 -4.67 11.10 18.03
CA ASP A 126 -3.51 11.41 18.86
C ASP A 126 -2.51 10.23 18.97
N ILE A 127 -1.31 10.51 19.47
CA ILE A 127 -0.28 9.52 19.75
C ILE A 127 -0.79 8.52 20.79
N GLY A 128 -0.62 7.24 20.50
CA GLY A 128 -1.10 6.15 21.34
C GLY A 128 -2.49 5.63 20.95
N ASP A 129 -3.22 6.32 20.06
CA ASP A 129 -4.52 5.86 19.62
C ASP A 129 -4.44 4.48 18.96
N PRO A 130 -5.26 3.51 19.41
CA PRO A 130 -5.29 2.18 18.84
C PRO A 130 -5.88 2.20 17.43
N VAL A 131 -5.13 1.62 16.50
CA VAL A 131 -5.52 1.51 15.10
C VAL A 131 -5.23 0.11 14.56
N PHE A 132 -5.94 -0.25 13.50
CA PHE A 132 -5.71 -1.50 12.79
C PHE A 132 -5.87 -1.33 11.28
N THR A 133 -5.34 -2.28 10.53
CA THR A 133 -5.56 -2.38 9.09
C THR A 133 -6.02 -3.79 8.73
N MET A 134 -6.73 -3.89 7.62
CA MET A 134 -6.99 -5.15 6.94
C MET A 134 -6.62 -4.98 5.47
N GLY A 135 -5.85 -5.92 4.94
CA GLY A 135 -5.41 -5.89 3.55
C GLY A 135 -4.98 -7.24 3.04
N PHE A 136 -4.41 -7.26 1.85
CA PHE A 136 -3.99 -8.48 1.14
C PHE A 136 -2.46 -8.55 1.05
N PRO A 137 -1.74 -8.86 2.16
CA PRO A 137 -0.30 -9.04 2.10
C PRO A 137 0.07 -10.31 1.33
N VAL A 138 1.03 -10.20 0.42
CA VAL A 138 1.74 -11.33 -0.21
C VAL A 138 0.82 -12.46 -0.72
N LYS A 139 -0.02 -12.13 -1.71
CA LYS A 139 -0.95 -13.09 -2.34
C LYS A 139 -0.20 -14.31 -2.89
N GLY A 140 -0.64 -15.51 -2.51
CA GLY A 140 -0.05 -16.78 -2.93
C GLY A 140 0.84 -17.46 -1.89
N ILE A 141 1.42 -16.71 -0.94
CA ILE A 141 2.20 -17.29 0.19
C ILE A 141 1.34 -17.36 1.46
N LEU A 142 0.52 -16.34 1.73
CA LEU A 142 -0.28 -16.23 2.96
C LEU A 142 -1.78 -16.53 2.76
N GLY A 143 -2.15 -17.09 1.61
CA GLY A 143 -3.54 -17.35 1.21
C GLY A 143 -4.26 -16.13 0.62
N GLU A 144 -5.55 -16.31 0.33
CA GLU A 144 -6.39 -15.34 -0.40
C GLU A 144 -7.18 -14.40 0.52
N GLU A 145 -7.31 -14.76 1.80
CA GLU A 145 -8.07 -13.97 2.76
C GLU A 145 -7.30 -12.73 3.23
N PRO A 146 -7.99 -11.61 3.47
CA PRO A 146 -7.36 -10.43 4.02
C PRO A 146 -6.87 -10.69 5.45
N LYS A 147 -5.75 -10.07 5.81
CA LYS A 147 -5.10 -10.23 7.11
C LYS A 147 -5.33 -9.00 7.96
N TYR A 148 -5.71 -9.23 9.21
CA TYR A 148 -5.84 -8.19 10.23
C TYR A 148 -4.49 -7.99 10.93
N THR A 149 -4.05 -6.74 11.05
CA THR A 149 -2.92 -6.34 11.90
C THR A 149 -3.27 -5.06 12.66
N ASN A 150 -2.73 -4.89 13.85
CA ASN A 150 -3.03 -3.74 14.71
C ASN A 150 -1.79 -3.19 15.40
N GLY A 151 -1.94 -1.99 15.95
CA GLY A 151 -0.91 -1.21 16.62
C GLY A 151 -1.50 0.10 17.10
N THR A 152 -0.66 1.14 17.13
CA THR A 152 -1.03 2.49 17.57
C THR A 152 -0.43 3.54 16.65
N ILE A 153 -0.99 4.75 16.70
CA ILE A 153 -0.33 5.94 16.17
C ILE A 153 0.91 6.22 17.03
N SER A 154 2.06 6.28 16.38
CA SER A 154 3.37 6.51 17.03
C SER A 154 3.81 7.97 16.94
N ALA A 155 3.43 8.67 15.86
CA ALA A 155 3.65 10.10 15.69
C ALA A 155 2.60 10.69 14.74
N LEU A 156 2.33 12.00 14.90
CA LEU A 156 1.42 12.77 14.06
C LEU A 156 2.09 13.35 12.80
N SER A 157 3.35 12.99 12.55
CA SER A 157 4.14 13.38 11.39
C SER A 157 4.92 12.18 10.84
N GLY A 158 5.34 12.30 9.58
CA GLY A 158 6.22 11.36 8.90
C GLY A 158 7.70 11.69 9.07
N LEU A 159 8.53 11.12 8.19
CA LEU A 159 9.95 11.47 8.11
C LEU A 159 10.15 12.98 7.91
N HIS A 160 11.16 13.55 8.58
CA HIS A 160 11.47 14.99 8.53
C HIS A 160 10.28 15.90 8.87
N ASP A 161 9.45 15.47 9.83
CA ASP A 161 8.27 16.21 10.32
C ASP A 161 7.21 16.51 9.25
N GLU A 162 7.16 15.69 8.21
CA GLU A 162 6.19 15.84 7.13
C GLU A 162 4.76 15.60 7.68
N SER A 163 3.89 16.62 7.55
CA SER A 163 2.59 16.65 8.22
C SER A 163 1.49 15.83 7.54
N THR A 164 1.72 15.31 6.33
CA THR A 164 0.79 14.48 5.55
C THR A 164 0.64 13.09 6.15
N PHE A 165 1.65 12.59 6.85
CA PHE A 165 1.67 11.22 7.34
C PHE A 165 1.41 11.10 8.85
N PHE A 166 0.87 9.95 9.23
CA PHE A 166 1.09 9.33 10.53
C PHE A 166 2.29 8.39 10.46
N GLN A 167 3.06 8.32 11.54
CA GLN A 167 3.85 7.14 11.86
C GLN A 167 2.99 6.21 12.73
N MET A 168 3.05 4.90 12.48
CA MET A 168 2.32 3.89 13.24
C MET A 168 3.13 2.62 13.47
N SER A 169 2.79 1.91 14.53
CA SER A 169 3.39 0.62 14.90
C SER A 169 2.68 -0.58 14.27
N VAL A 170 1.57 -0.36 13.56
CA VAL A 170 0.83 -1.41 12.84
C VAL A 170 1.78 -2.13 11.87
N PRO A 171 1.96 -3.46 11.96
CA PRO A 171 2.79 -4.18 11.01
C PRO A 171 2.22 -4.11 9.58
N VAL A 172 3.03 -3.63 8.65
CA VAL A 172 2.69 -3.49 7.22
C VAL A 172 3.70 -4.29 6.38
N GLN A 173 3.17 -5.02 5.41
CA GLN A 173 3.90 -5.85 4.43
C GLN A 173 3.51 -5.43 3.00
N PRO A 174 4.32 -5.74 1.96
CA PRO A 174 3.93 -5.56 0.57
C PRO A 174 2.54 -6.14 0.27
N GLY A 175 1.70 -5.35 -0.41
CA GLY A 175 0.29 -5.67 -0.68
C GLY A 175 -0.71 -4.94 0.23
N ASN A 176 -0.28 -4.40 1.38
CA ASN A 176 -1.13 -3.54 2.21
C ASN A 176 -1.24 -2.09 1.71
N SER A 177 -0.37 -1.65 0.79
CA SER A 177 -0.45 -0.33 0.15
C SER A 177 -1.88 -0.03 -0.30
N GLY A 178 -2.39 1.14 0.07
CA GLY A 178 -3.74 1.58 -0.23
C GLY A 178 -4.82 1.03 0.71
N GLY A 179 -4.45 0.17 1.66
CA GLY A 179 -5.36 -0.33 2.68
C GLY A 179 -5.75 0.73 3.71
N PRO A 180 -6.94 0.60 4.32
CA PRO A 180 -7.41 1.57 5.31
C PRO A 180 -6.69 1.39 6.65
N VAL A 181 -6.36 2.50 7.30
CA VAL A 181 -6.02 2.56 8.74
C VAL A 181 -7.26 3.00 9.49
N ILE A 182 -7.69 2.16 10.43
CA ILE A 182 -9.01 2.21 11.03
C ILE A 182 -8.90 2.36 12.54
N ASN A 183 -9.66 3.30 13.10
CA ASN A 183 -9.78 3.49 14.54
C ASN A 183 -10.79 2.53 15.18
N GLU A 184 -10.95 2.57 16.51
CA GLU A 184 -11.86 1.66 17.23
C GLU A 184 -13.34 1.84 16.86
N MET A 185 -13.70 2.98 16.28
CA MET A 185 -15.05 3.24 15.79
C MET A 185 -15.34 2.61 14.42
N GLY A 186 -14.35 1.96 13.80
CA GLY A 186 -14.48 1.41 12.45
C GLY A 186 -14.42 2.48 11.35
N ARG A 187 -13.85 3.66 11.66
CA ARG A 187 -13.71 4.79 10.74
C ARG A 187 -12.28 4.90 10.25
N VAL A 188 -12.12 5.35 9.00
CA VAL A 188 -10.80 5.45 8.36
C VAL A 188 -10.15 6.77 8.75
N VAL A 189 -9.01 6.68 9.43
CA VAL A 189 -8.17 7.82 9.84
C VAL A 189 -6.92 7.95 8.97
N GLY A 190 -6.62 6.96 8.14
CA GLY A 190 -5.50 7.04 7.22
C GLY A 190 -5.50 5.95 6.16
N ILE A 191 -4.54 6.03 5.24
CA ILE A 191 -4.35 5.08 4.15
C ILE A 191 -2.90 4.64 4.16
N VAL A 192 -2.68 3.33 4.26
CA VAL A 192 -1.34 2.73 4.28
C VAL A 192 -0.60 3.10 2.99
N THR A 193 0.60 3.66 3.12
CA THR A 193 1.51 3.88 1.99
C THR A 193 2.76 3.01 2.19
N SER A 194 3.29 2.43 1.11
CA SER A 194 4.48 1.60 1.21
C SER A 194 5.75 2.42 1.03
N THR A 195 6.79 1.98 1.74
CA THR A 195 8.21 2.13 1.36
C THR A 195 8.81 3.54 1.28
N ALA A 196 8.05 4.61 1.46
CA ALA A 196 8.57 6.00 1.44
C ALA A 196 9.75 6.20 2.41
N ALA A 197 9.79 5.42 3.50
CA ALA A 197 10.80 5.55 4.54
C ALA A 197 11.87 4.46 4.58
N ILE A 198 11.71 3.31 3.90
CA ILE A 198 12.66 2.19 4.07
C ILE A 198 14.03 2.57 3.53
N VAL A 199 14.10 3.13 2.32
CA VAL A 199 15.38 3.52 1.70
C VAL A 199 16.03 4.68 2.48
N PRO A 200 15.34 5.80 2.76
CA PRO A 200 15.92 6.88 3.56
C PRO A 200 16.38 6.44 4.97
N PHE A 201 15.58 5.61 5.66
CA PHE A 201 15.91 5.13 7.00
C PHE A 201 17.12 4.21 7.00
N LEU A 202 17.19 3.27 6.05
CA LEU A 202 18.33 2.36 5.92
C LEU A 202 19.61 3.12 5.55
N SER A 203 19.54 4.08 4.62
CA SER A 203 20.67 4.91 4.23
C SER A 203 21.19 5.80 5.37
N GLY A 204 20.30 6.28 6.25
CA GLY A 204 20.69 7.13 7.38
C GLY A 204 21.18 6.36 8.62
N THR A 205 20.67 5.15 8.86
CA THR A 205 20.89 4.42 10.13
C THR A 205 21.69 3.12 9.98
N GLY A 206 21.84 2.61 8.76
CA GLY A 206 22.41 1.28 8.49
C GLY A 206 21.56 0.12 9.02
N SER A 207 20.35 0.37 9.49
CA SER A 207 19.44 -0.63 10.07
C SER A 207 18.09 -0.62 9.37
N LEU A 208 17.41 -1.77 9.33
CA LEU A 208 16.03 -1.83 8.85
C LEU A 208 15.08 -1.24 9.90
N PRO A 209 14.07 -0.45 9.49
CA PRO A 209 13.06 0.05 10.41
C PRO A 209 12.28 -1.12 11.03
N GLN A 210 12.13 -1.11 12.35
CA GLN A 210 11.31 -2.05 13.10
C GLN A 210 10.12 -1.30 13.69
N ASN A 211 8.90 -1.74 13.41
CA ASN A 211 7.65 -1.11 13.87
C ASN A 211 7.51 0.38 13.48
N ILE A 212 8.10 0.79 12.35
CA ILE A 212 7.97 2.12 11.78
C ILE A 212 7.29 1.99 10.43
N ASN A 213 6.00 2.27 10.39
CA ASN A 213 5.19 2.26 9.17
C ASN A 213 4.45 3.59 9.04
N TYR A 214 4.03 3.93 7.83
CA TYR A 214 3.43 5.24 7.54
C TYR A 214 2.07 5.10 6.86
N ALA A 215 1.19 6.04 7.18
CA ALA A 215 -0.10 6.19 6.54
C ALA A 215 -0.35 7.64 6.21
N VAL A 216 -0.90 7.90 5.04
CA VAL A 216 -1.39 9.22 4.64
C VAL A 216 -2.65 9.51 5.46
N LYS A 217 -2.74 10.68 6.10
CA LYS A 217 -3.93 11.08 6.87
C LYS A 217 -5.18 11.14 5.98
N SER A 218 -6.31 10.72 6.50
CA SER A 218 -7.58 10.68 5.75
C SER A 218 -8.04 12.05 5.26
N ASP A 219 -7.66 13.16 5.91
CA ASP A 219 -7.98 14.52 5.46
C ASP A 219 -7.53 14.77 4.01
N TYR A 220 -6.36 14.23 3.62
CA TYR A 220 -5.86 14.36 2.23
C TYR A 220 -6.67 13.52 1.24
N ALA A 221 -7.21 12.37 1.67
CA ALA A 221 -8.10 11.58 0.85
C ALA A 221 -9.47 12.25 0.67
N MET A 222 -9.95 12.97 1.68
CA MET A 222 -11.20 13.74 1.63
C MET A 222 -11.16 14.86 0.58
N ILE A 223 -9.98 15.40 0.27
CA ILE A 223 -9.79 16.36 -0.84
C ILE A 223 -10.09 15.69 -2.20
N LEU A 224 -9.74 14.42 -2.36
CA LEU A 224 -9.96 13.67 -3.60
C LEU A 224 -11.38 13.11 -3.70
N TYR A 225 -11.96 12.73 -2.57
CA TYR A 225 -13.31 12.17 -2.51
C TYR A 225 -13.97 12.44 -1.17
N ASP A 226 -15.09 13.17 -1.21
CA ASP A 226 -15.94 13.38 -0.05
C ASP A 226 -16.81 12.14 0.18
N THR A 227 -16.60 11.45 1.30
CA THR A 227 -17.34 10.22 1.59
C THR A 227 -18.70 10.53 2.19
N PRO A 228 -19.78 9.86 1.76
CA PRO A 228 -21.07 9.98 2.42
C PRO A 228 -20.95 9.71 3.93
N ASP A 229 -21.45 10.64 4.75
CA ASP A 229 -21.50 10.41 6.19
C ASP A 229 -22.47 9.26 6.47
N ARG A 230 -21.94 8.17 7.01
CA ARG A 230 -22.73 7.04 7.47
C ARG A 230 -22.89 7.18 8.97
N LYS A 231 -24.14 7.22 9.43
CA LYS A 231 -24.47 6.99 10.84
C LYS A 231 -24.08 5.55 11.22
N ILE A 232 -22.84 5.37 11.63
CA ILE A 232 -22.37 4.10 12.18
C ILE A 232 -22.92 4.03 13.61
N HIS A 233 -24.00 3.28 13.79
CA HIS A 233 -24.37 2.83 15.13
C HIS A 233 -23.21 2.02 15.69
N ARG A 234 -22.85 2.24 16.96
CA ARG A 234 -21.72 1.56 17.63
C ARG A 234 -21.88 0.03 17.46
N LEU A 235 -21.19 -0.52 16.47
CA LEU A 235 -21.25 -1.94 16.15
C LEU A 235 -20.42 -2.67 17.21
N GLY A 236 -20.89 -3.85 17.64
CA GLY A 236 -20.01 -4.76 18.39
C GLY A 236 -18.79 -5.11 17.54
N LYS A 237 -17.61 -5.28 18.18
CA LYS A 237 -16.32 -5.51 17.52
C LYS A 237 -16.39 -6.51 16.35
N LYS A 238 -17.05 -7.66 16.53
CA LYS A 238 -17.23 -8.68 15.48
C LYS A 238 -17.95 -8.15 14.23
N LYS A 239 -19.04 -7.38 14.40
CA LYS A 239 -19.79 -6.80 13.28
C LYS A 239 -19.00 -5.71 12.57
N MET A 240 -18.25 -4.90 13.34
CA MET A 240 -17.36 -3.89 12.79
C MET A 240 -16.25 -4.53 11.93
N LEU A 241 -15.57 -5.54 12.46
CA LEU A 241 -14.51 -6.24 11.73
C LEU A 241 -15.03 -6.93 10.46
N ASP A 242 -16.22 -7.55 10.50
CA ASP A 242 -16.82 -8.14 9.30
C ASP A 242 -17.23 -7.09 8.27
N HIS A 243 -17.75 -5.93 8.71
CA HIS A 243 -18.05 -4.79 7.83
C HIS A 243 -16.79 -4.27 7.14
N VAL A 244 -15.70 -4.10 7.89
CA VAL A 244 -14.39 -3.70 7.34
C VAL A 244 -13.90 -4.73 6.33
N ARG A 245 -13.88 -6.01 6.70
CA ARG A 245 -13.45 -7.11 5.84
C ARG A 245 -14.21 -7.16 4.51
N LYS A 246 -15.51 -6.84 4.53
CA LYS A 246 -16.35 -6.78 3.32
C LYS A 246 -16.19 -5.51 2.50
N SER A 247 -15.62 -4.46 3.09
CA SER A 247 -15.43 -3.16 2.43
C SER A 247 -14.08 -3.06 1.73
N ILE A 248 -13.10 -3.88 2.12
CA ILE A 248 -11.78 -3.96 1.47
C ILE A 248 -11.83 -4.80 0.19
N CYS A 249 -10.94 -4.47 -0.75
CA CYS A 249 -10.83 -5.12 -2.04
C CYS A 249 -9.36 -5.22 -2.47
N LEU A 250 -9.06 -6.17 -3.34
CA LEU A 250 -7.74 -6.30 -3.93
C LEU A 250 -7.67 -5.49 -5.23
N VAL A 251 -6.67 -4.63 -5.35
CA VAL A 251 -6.42 -3.83 -6.56
C VAL A 251 -5.26 -4.48 -7.31
N ARG A 252 -5.42 -4.67 -8.62
CA ARG A 252 -4.34 -5.09 -9.52
C ARG A 252 -4.21 -4.14 -10.69
N SER A 253 -2.98 -3.88 -11.09
CA SER A 253 -2.67 -3.04 -12.23
C SER A 253 -1.69 -3.77 -13.15
N ASN A 254 -1.80 -3.56 -14.47
CA ASN A 254 -1.00 -4.21 -15.53
C ASN A 254 -0.61 -3.23 -16.62
#